data_AF-A0A652KCJ0-F1
#
_entry.id   AF-A0A652KCJ0-F1
#
_cell.length_a   1.000
_cell.length_b   1.000
_cell.length_c   1.000
_cell.angle_alpha   90.00
_cell.angle_beta   90.00
_cell.angle_gamma   90.00
#
_symmetry.space_group_name_H-M   'P 1'
#
loop_
_entity.id
_entity.type
_entity.pdbx_description
1 polymer ?
#
loop_
_entity_poly.entity_id
_entity_poly.type
_entity_poly.pdbx_seq_one_letter_code
_entity_poly.pdbx_strand_id
1 'polypeptide(L)'
;MDVIGVEWRWSGQCTETGEPLLIGSGDKTPLPLSVVYRDHGPLIPLPARPSKAMFKDAISGDFARTVEAGYVESYEDWARRTAGAAP
;
A
#
# COMPACT_ATOMS: atom_id res chain seq x y z
N MET A 1 -9.23 -0.97 -4.68
CA MET A 1 -8.38 -0.61 -5.83
C MET A 1 -8.84 -1.44 -7.01
N ASP A 2 -8.77 -0.97 -8.24
CA ASP A 2 -9.03 -1.82 -9.42
C ASP A 2 -7.76 -2.54 -9.90
N VAL A 3 -7.84 -3.27 -11.02
CA VAL A 3 -6.74 -4.09 -11.53
C VAL A 3 -5.58 -3.28 -12.12
N ILE A 4 -5.79 -2.01 -12.42
CA ILE A 4 -4.77 -1.09 -12.95
C ILE A 4 -4.21 -0.15 -11.87
N GLY A 5 -4.75 -0.23 -10.66
CA GLY A 5 -4.22 0.46 -9.49
C GLY A 5 -4.96 1.74 -9.09
N VAL A 6 -6.16 2.02 -9.62
CA VAL A 6 -6.94 3.18 -9.19
C VAL A 6 -7.66 2.85 -7.88
N GLU A 7 -7.49 3.71 -6.89
CA GLU A 7 -8.30 3.65 -5.68
C GLU A 7 -9.69 4.21 -5.93
N TRP A 8 -10.70 3.40 -5.64
CA TRP A 8 -12.12 3.75 -5.69
C TRP A 8 -12.67 3.87 -4.27
N ARG A 9 -13.43 4.94 -4.01
CA ARG A 9 -14.03 5.21 -2.71
C ARG A 9 -15.52 5.45 -2.88
N TRP A 10 -16.32 4.93 -1.96
CA TRP A 10 -17.74 5.23 -1.96
C TRP A 10 -17.98 6.72 -1.70
N SER A 11 -18.83 7.35 -2.52
CA SER A 11 -19.18 8.77 -2.40
C SER A 11 -20.14 9.07 -1.25
N GLY A 12 -20.75 8.03 -0.65
CA GLY A 12 -21.86 8.16 0.30
C GLY A 12 -23.24 8.23 -0.38
N GLN A 13 -23.30 8.16 -1.71
CA GLN A 13 -24.54 8.16 -2.49
C GLN A 13 -24.75 6.81 -3.18
N CYS A 14 -26.00 6.53 -3.56
CA CYS A 14 -26.38 5.37 -4.34
C CYS A 14 -27.21 5.79 -5.56
N THR A 15 -27.28 4.92 -6.57
CA THR A 15 -28.25 5.02 -7.66
C THR A 15 -29.68 4.79 -7.14
N GLU A 16 -30.68 5.05 -7.98
CA GLU A 16 -32.10 4.75 -7.67
C GLU A 16 -32.34 3.27 -7.38
N THR A 17 -31.53 2.38 -7.96
CA THR A 17 -31.58 0.93 -7.75
C THR A 17 -30.80 0.46 -6.52
N GLY A 18 -30.18 1.39 -5.77
CA GLY A 18 -29.45 1.11 -4.53
C GLY A 18 -27.97 0.77 -4.73
N GLU A 19 -27.43 0.92 -5.93
CA GLU A 19 -26.01 0.64 -6.21
C GLU A 19 -25.12 1.77 -5.71
N PRO A 20 -24.01 1.51 -4.98
CA PRO A 20 -23.14 2.57 -4.50
C PRO A 20 -22.44 3.29 -5.66
N LEU A 21 -22.36 4.62 -5.55
CA LEU A 21 -21.59 5.47 -6.45
C LEU A 21 -20.16 5.62 -5.95
N LEU A 22 -19.18 5.30 -6.79
CA LEU A 22 -17.76 5.31 -6.45
C LEU A 22 -17.04 6.45 -7.16
N ILE A 23 -16.11 7.09 -6.45
CA ILE A 23 -15.24 8.13 -6.98
C ILE A 23 -13.82 7.56 -7.06
N GLY A 24 -13.22 7.67 -8.24
CA GLY A 24 -11.84 7.28 -8.49
C GLY A 24 -10.87 8.40 -8.09
N SER A 25 -9.64 8.04 -7.75
CA SER A 25 -8.58 9.03 -7.51
C SER A 25 -8.23 9.89 -8.75
N GLY A 26 -8.45 9.36 -9.96
CA GLY A 26 -8.31 10.09 -11.23
C GLY A 26 -9.62 10.67 -11.78
N ASP A 27 -10.76 10.05 -11.46
CA ASP A 27 -12.08 10.43 -11.98
C ASP A 27 -12.95 11.04 -10.88
N LYS A 28 -13.24 12.34 -11.04
CA LYS A 28 -14.08 13.08 -10.09
C LYS A 28 -15.57 12.80 -10.24
N THR A 29 -15.99 12.19 -11.35
CA THR A 29 -17.38 11.84 -11.61
C THR A 29 -17.72 10.55 -10.88
N PRO A 30 -18.75 10.53 -10.01
CA PRO A 30 -19.17 9.29 -9.37
C PRO A 30 -19.74 8.30 -10.40
N LEU A 31 -19.28 7.05 -10.35
CA LEU A 31 -19.71 5.97 -11.24
C LEU A 31 -20.38 4.85 -10.43
N PRO A 32 -21.43 4.22 -10.96
CA PRO A 32 -22.01 3.02 -10.33
C PRO A 32 -21.01 1.87 -10.25
N LEU A 33 -21.10 1.04 -9.19
CA LEU A 33 -20.21 -0.11 -8.97
C LEU A 33 -20.08 -1.03 -10.20
N SER A 34 -21.18 -1.30 -10.90
CA SER A 34 -21.25 -2.11 -12.11
C SER A 34 -20.45 -1.53 -13.27
N VAL A 35 -20.50 -0.20 -13.45
CA VAL A 35 -19.69 0.53 -14.43
C VAL A 35 -18.22 0.43 -14.08
N VAL A 36 -17.88 0.62 -12.79
CA VAL A 36 -16.50 0.45 -12.32
C VAL A 36 -15.99 -0.96 -12.60
N TYR A 37 -16.77 -1.99 -12.31
CA TYR A 37 -16.39 -3.39 -12.57
C TYR A 37 -16.21 -3.68 -14.06
N ARG A 38 -17.07 -3.14 -14.91
CA ARG A 38 -17.03 -3.36 -16.35
C ARG A 38 -15.81 -2.68 -16.99
N ASP A 39 -15.58 -1.41 -16.64
CA ASP A 39 -14.62 -0.55 -17.37
C ASP A 39 -13.22 -0.60 -16.74
N HIS A 40 -13.13 -0.88 -15.44
CA HIS A 40 -11.87 -0.89 -14.68
C HIS A 40 -11.53 -2.26 -14.09
N GLY A 41 -12.44 -3.23 -14.18
CA GLY A 41 -12.27 -4.56 -13.60
C GLY A 41 -12.68 -4.63 -12.12
N PRO A 42 -12.55 -5.82 -11.51
CA PRO A 42 -13.00 -6.04 -10.14
C PRO A 42 -12.22 -5.20 -9.13
N LEU A 43 -12.94 -4.73 -8.10
CA LEU A 43 -12.31 -4.04 -6.98
C LEU A 43 -11.61 -5.04 -6.05
N ILE A 44 -10.31 -4.88 -5.94
CA ILE A 44 -9.43 -5.54 -4.98
C ILE A 44 -9.52 -4.78 -3.65
N PRO A 45 -9.94 -5.42 -2.55
CA PRO A 45 -9.94 -4.81 -1.23
C PRO A 45 -8.54 -4.36 -0.83
N LEU A 46 -8.40 -3.10 -0.42
CA LEU A 46 -7.15 -2.62 0.16
C LEU A 46 -7.16 -2.91 1.66
N PRO A 47 -6.09 -3.50 2.21
CA PRO A 47 -5.95 -3.60 3.66
C PRO A 47 -5.94 -2.20 4.27
N ALA A 48 -6.40 -2.10 5.52
CA ALA A 48 -6.33 -0.84 6.26
C ALA A 48 -4.90 -0.30 6.23
N ARG A 49 -4.73 0.97 5.83
CA ARG A 49 -3.41 1.58 5.79
C ARG A 49 -2.84 1.58 7.20
N PRO A 50 -1.62 1.02 7.42
CA PRO A 50 -1.03 1.00 8.75
C PRO A 50 -0.88 2.42 9.29
N SER A 51 -1.10 2.60 10.59
CA SER A 51 -0.90 3.89 11.22
C SER A 51 0.59 4.23 11.30
N LYS A 52 0.92 5.52 11.45
CA LYS A 52 2.31 5.95 11.70
C LYS A 52 2.91 5.27 12.93
N ALA A 53 2.10 4.99 13.96
CA ALA A 53 2.53 4.27 15.15
C ALA A 53 2.89 2.82 14.82
N MET A 54 2.07 2.11 14.03
CA MET A 54 2.37 0.75 13.59
C MET A 54 3.67 0.67 12.79
N PHE A 55 3.91 1.63 11.88
CA PHE A 55 5.18 1.73 11.17
C PHE A 55 6.36 1.98 12.12
N LYS A 56 6.18 2.89 13.08
CA LYS A 56 7.22 3.18 14.07
C LYS A 56 7.56 1.92 14.85
N ASP A 57 6.57 1.22 15.41
CA ASP A 57 6.76 0.03 16.23
C ASP A 57 7.49 -1.08 15.45
N ALA A 58 7.08 -1.33 14.20
CA ALA A 58 7.72 -2.29 13.31
C ALA A 58 9.20 -2.00 13.04
N ILE A 59 9.58 -0.71 12.97
CA ILE A 59 10.97 -0.29 12.76
C ILE A 59 11.74 -0.26 14.09
N SER A 60 11.15 0.28 15.15
CA SER A 60 11.84 0.55 16.40
C SER A 60 12.19 -0.71 17.22
N GLY A 61 11.38 -1.78 17.10
CA GLY A 61 11.65 -3.04 17.81
C GLY A 61 12.99 -3.66 17.41
N ASP A 62 13.38 -3.53 16.15
CA ASP A 62 14.65 -4.07 15.64
C ASP A 62 15.76 -3.02 15.60
N PHE A 63 15.40 -1.76 15.34
CA PHE A 63 16.35 -0.65 15.25
C PHE A 63 17.05 -0.38 16.59
N ALA A 64 16.31 -0.31 17.71
CA ALA A 64 16.93 -0.03 19.01
C ALA A 64 17.93 -1.12 19.41
N ARG A 65 17.58 -2.39 19.14
CA ARG A 65 18.45 -3.55 19.38
C ARG A 65 19.65 -3.57 18.44
N THR A 66 19.50 -3.16 17.18
CA THR A 66 20.59 -3.05 16.20
C THR A 66 21.57 -1.94 16.58
N VAL A 67 21.04 -0.81 17.08
CA VAL A 67 21.84 0.32 17.60
C VAL A 67 22.55 -0.06 18.90
N GLU A 68 21.86 -0.72 19.83
CA GLU A 68 22.44 -1.18 21.11
C GLU A 68 23.47 -2.31 20.93
N ALA A 69 23.23 -3.21 19.98
CA ALA A 69 24.21 -4.23 19.58
C ALA A 69 25.46 -3.62 18.91
N GLY A 70 25.50 -2.29 18.70
CA GLY A 70 26.66 -1.57 18.20
C GLY A 70 27.12 -2.08 16.85
N TYR A 71 26.18 -2.46 15.97
CA TYR A 71 26.53 -3.04 14.66
C TYR A 71 27.23 -2.00 13.78
N VAL A 72 28.56 -1.95 13.91
CA VAL A 72 29.47 -1.24 13.04
C VAL A 72 30.07 -2.31 12.14
N GLU A 73 29.38 -2.63 11.05
CA GLU A 73 30.00 -3.41 9.98
C GLU A 73 31.08 -2.54 9.35
N SER A 74 32.32 -3.04 9.30
CA SER A 74 33.38 -2.35 8.57
C SER A 74 33.05 -2.40 7.07
N TYR A 75 33.53 -1.42 6.30
CA TYR A 75 33.34 -1.42 4.85
C TYR A 75 33.86 -2.72 4.19
N GLU A 76 34.94 -3.29 4.75
CA GLU A 76 35.51 -4.55 4.27
C GLU A 76 34.60 -5.75 4.53
N ASP A 77 33.93 -5.80 5.68
CA ASP A 77 32.98 -6.87 6.01
C ASP A 77 31.71 -6.78 5.15
N TRP A 78 31.22 -5.56 4.94
CA TRP A 78 30.12 -5.28 4.01
C TRP A 78 30.47 -5.69 2.58
N ALA A 79 31.66 -5.31 2.10
CA ALA A 79 32.12 -5.60 0.74
C ALA A 79 32.31 -7.11 0.55
N ARG A 80 32.86 -7.82 1.54
CA ARG A 80 33.05 -9.28 1.48
C ARG A 80 31.71 -10.03 1.44
N ARG A 81 30.71 -9.55 2.17
CA ARG A 81 29.36 -10.13 2.19
C ARG A 81 28.59 -9.87 0.89
N THR A 82 28.73 -8.68 0.30
CA THR A 82 27.98 -8.28 -0.91
C THR A 82 28.67 -8.64 -2.23
N ALA A 83 29.99 -8.86 -2.23
CA ALA A 83 30.73 -9.28 -3.42
C ALA A 83 30.33 -10.66 -3.97
N GLY A 84 29.73 -11.53 -3.16
CA GLY A 84 29.12 -12.78 -3.62
C GLY A 84 27.65 -12.66 -4.07
N ALA A 85 27.07 -11.47 -3.99
CA ALA A 85 25.67 -11.18 -4.33
C ALA A 85 25.52 -10.38 -5.63
N ALA A 86 26.62 -10.14 -6.36
CA ALA A 86 26.57 -9.65 -7.73
C ALA A 86 26.35 -10.84 -8.69
N PRO A 87 25.40 -10.76 -9.64
CA PRO A 87 25.21 -11.80 -10.65
C PRO A 87 26.42 -11.97 -11.58
#